data_AF-A0A061NAR4-F1
#
_entry.id   AF-A0A061NAR4-F1
#
_cell.length_a   1.000
_cell.length_b   1.000
_cell.length_c   1.000
_cell.angle_alpha   90.00
_cell.angle_beta   90.00
_cell.angle_gamma   90.00
#
_symmetry.space_group_name_H-M   'P 1'
#
loop_
_entity.id
_entity.type
_entity.pdbx_description
1 polymer ?
#
loop_
_entity_poly.entity_id
_entity_poly.type
_entity_poly.pdbx_seq_one_letter_code
_entity_poly.pdbx_strand_id
1 'polypeptide(L)'
;MLGALVDNERIDEDTFKSWLGDTYNAPNAINHFKNKAAPTHRQMETVFSVVMNLSKRTMDLCVGKPSENEFVSITQEGHYGVH
;
A
#
# COMPACT_ATOMS: atom_id res chain seq x y z
N MET A 1 -0.89 12.46 4.82
CA MET A 1 0.50 12.09 5.18
C MET A 1 1.22 13.18 5.97
N LEU A 2 1.49 14.37 5.40
CA LEU A 2 2.22 15.44 6.12
C LEU A 2 1.49 15.97 7.38
N GLY A 3 0.16 16.07 7.37
CA GLY A 3 -0.62 16.52 8.54
C GLY A 3 -0.44 15.63 9.76
N ALA A 4 -0.71 14.33 9.63
CA ALA A 4 -0.53 13.35 10.71
C ALA A 4 0.91 13.28 11.29
N LEU A 5 1.95 13.58 10.48
CA LEU A 5 3.34 13.66 10.95
C LEU A 5 3.63 14.94 11.76
N VAL A 6 2.90 16.02 11.48
CA VAL A 6 3.03 17.33 12.16
C VAL A 6 2.18 17.38 13.43
N ASP A 7 1.02 16.74 13.41
CA ASP A 7 0.02 16.80 14.47
C ASP A 7 0.24 15.77 15.59
N ASN A 8 1.35 15.01 15.52
CA ASN A 8 1.69 13.91 16.45
C ASN A 8 0.56 12.88 16.60
N GLU A 9 -0.20 12.66 15.52
CA GLU A 9 -1.25 11.66 15.49
C GLU A 9 -0.62 10.26 15.54
N ARG A 10 -1.33 9.33 16.17
CA ARG A 10 -0.87 7.93 16.27
C ARG A 10 -0.81 7.33 14.87
N ILE A 11 0.39 6.99 14.42
CA ILE A 11 0.60 6.27 13.16
C ILE A 11 0.45 4.77 13.42
N ASP A 12 -0.55 4.16 12.82
CA ASP A 12 -0.85 2.74 12.87
C ASP A 12 -1.07 2.15 11.46
N GLU A 13 -1.43 0.87 11.40
CA GLU A 13 -1.61 0.15 10.14
C GLU A 13 -2.65 0.81 9.23
N ASP A 14 -3.74 1.32 9.80
CA ASP A 14 -4.82 1.94 9.02
C ASP A 14 -4.38 3.31 8.46
N THR A 15 -3.56 4.04 9.22
CA THR A 15 -2.89 5.24 8.72
C THR A 15 -2.03 4.94 7.48
N PHE A 16 -1.23 3.88 7.51
CA PHE A 16 -0.42 3.47 6.35
C PHE A 16 -1.30 3.03 5.17
N LYS A 17 -2.35 2.22 5.41
CA LYS A 17 -3.28 1.79 4.35
C LYS A 17 -3.93 2.99 3.67
N SER A 18 -4.36 3.99 4.46
CA SER A 18 -4.92 5.24 3.93
C SER A 18 -3.92 5.98 3.05
N TRP A 19 -2.67 6.16 3.49
CA TRP A 19 -1.64 6.83 2.68
C TRP A 19 -1.30 6.08 1.39
N LEU A 20 -1.31 4.74 1.42
CA LEU A 20 -1.08 3.92 0.23
C LEU A 20 -2.26 3.97 -0.76
N GLY A 21 -3.44 4.40 -0.32
CA GLY A 21 -4.60 4.69 -1.17
C GLY A 21 -4.69 6.13 -1.65
N ASP A 22 -3.75 7.00 -1.28
CA ASP A 22 -3.78 8.41 -1.63
C ASP A 22 -3.73 8.62 -3.15
N THR A 23 -4.65 9.46 -3.65
CA THR A 23 -4.83 9.77 -5.07
C THR A 23 -4.43 11.20 -5.42
N TYR A 24 -3.84 11.95 -4.48
CA TYR A 24 -3.40 13.31 -4.74
C TYR A 24 -2.26 13.31 -5.77
N ASN A 25 -2.34 14.19 -6.77
CA ASN A 25 -1.40 14.25 -7.91
C ASN A 25 -1.47 13.04 -8.87
N ALA A 26 -2.57 12.30 -8.89
CA ALA A 26 -2.81 11.28 -9.92
C ALA A 26 -2.61 11.87 -11.34
N PRO A 27 -1.92 11.18 -12.26
CA PRO A 27 -1.56 9.76 -12.19
C PRO A 27 -0.28 9.42 -11.41
N ASN A 28 0.50 10.43 -10.99
CA ASN A 28 1.77 10.26 -10.27
C ASN A 28 1.58 10.31 -8.74
N ALA A 29 0.43 9.83 -8.25
CA ALA A 29 0.13 9.74 -6.82
C ALA A 29 0.91 8.59 -6.17
N ILE A 30 0.89 8.47 -4.83
CA ILE A 30 1.44 7.30 -4.13
C ILE A 30 0.79 6.02 -4.68
N ASN A 31 -0.55 6.01 -4.75
CA ASN A 31 -1.29 5.04 -5.52
C ASN A 31 -1.20 5.40 -7.01
N HIS A 32 -0.22 4.84 -7.72
CA HIS A 32 0.07 5.21 -9.11
C HIS A 32 -1.03 4.72 -10.06
N PHE A 33 -1.46 5.62 -10.95
CA PHE A 33 -2.36 5.30 -12.05
C PHE A 33 -1.61 5.31 -13.37
N LYS A 34 -2.05 4.45 -14.29
CA LYS A 34 -1.43 4.36 -15.61
C LYS A 34 -1.63 5.65 -16.40
N ASN A 35 -0.54 6.38 -16.64
CA ASN A 35 -0.56 7.57 -17.49
C ASN A 35 -0.41 7.19 -18.98
N LYS A 36 -1.52 7.08 -19.71
CA LYS A 36 -1.50 6.75 -21.15
C LYS A 36 -0.82 7.80 -22.04
N ALA A 37 -0.67 9.03 -21.54
CA ALA A 37 0.04 10.09 -22.26
C ALA A 37 1.57 9.98 -22.14
N ALA A 38 2.08 9.17 -21.18
CA ALA A 38 3.51 8.89 -21.08
C ALA A 38 3.95 7.84 -22.12
N PRO A 39 5.22 7.88 -22.57
CA PRO A 39 5.79 6.80 -23.37
C PRO A 39 5.61 5.44 -22.70
N THR A 40 5.36 4.38 -23.47
CA THR A 40 4.99 3.05 -22.96
C THR A 40 5.93 2.53 -21.87
N HIS A 41 7.25 2.75 -22.01
CA HIS A 41 8.26 2.32 -21.03
C HIS A 41 8.23 3.10 -19.70
N ARG A 42 7.42 4.17 -19.60
CA ARG A 42 7.20 4.98 -18.38
C ARG A 42 5.76 4.84 -17.86
N GLN A 43 4.93 4.01 -18.51
CA GLN A 43 3.58 3.75 -18.03
C GLN A 43 3.64 2.76 -16.87
N MET A 44 3.56 3.29 -15.66
CA MET A 44 3.57 2.51 -14.43
C MET A 44 2.23 2.64 -13.71
N GLU A 45 1.93 1.67 -12.85
CA GLU A 45 0.77 1.70 -11.95
C GLU A 45 1.09 0.91 -10.68
N THR A 46 0.38 1.20 -9.59
CA THR A 46 0.44 0.35 -8.40
C THR A 46 -0.21 -0.99 -8.73
N VAL A 47 0.56 -2.06 -8.51
CA VAL A 47 0.15 -3.45 -8.76
C VAL A 47 -0.18 -4.21 -7.47
N PHE A 48 0.40 -3.81 -6.35
CA PHE A 48 0.03 -4.26 -5.01
C PHE A 48 0.59 -3.28 -3.97
N SER A 49 0.07 -3.37 -2.75
CA SER A 49 0.56 -2.67 -1.56
C SER A 49 0.58 -3.62 -0.37
N VAL A 50 1.56 -3.48 0.51
CA VAL A 50 1.70 -4.30 1.72
C VAL A 50 1.95 -3.44 2.95
N VAL A 51 1.27 -3.76 4.05
CA VAL A 51 1.49 -3.16 5.36
C VAL A 51 1.85 -4.27 6.34
N MET A 52 3.00 -4.18 6.98
CA MET A 52 3.46 -5.17 7.95
C MET A 52 3.59 -4.54 9.33
N ASN A 53 2.96 -5.15 10.33
CA ASN A 53 3.24 -4.84 11.72
C ASN A 53 4.22 -5.88 12.28
N LEU A 54 5.48 -5.48 12.45
CA LEU A 54 6.55 -6.36 12.90
C LEU A 54 6.41 -6.76 14.38
N SER A 55 5.84 -5.90 15.22
CA SER A 55 5.59 -6.18 16.64
C SER A 55 4.48 -7.22 16.82
N LYS A 56 3.43 -7.14 15.99
CA LYS A 56 2.31 -8.10 15.98
C LYS A 56 2.59 -9.32 15.09
N ARG A 57 3.63 -9.27 14.25
CA ARG A 57 3.96 -10.26 13.22
C ARG A 57 2.79 -10.52 12.26
N THR A 58 2.11 -9.46 11.85
CA THR A 58 1.00 -9.51 10.90
C THR A 58 1.35 -8.79 9.61
N MET A 59 0.70 -9.20 8.53
CA MET A 59 0.85 -8.60 7.21
C MET A 59 -0.53 -8.44 6.58
N ASP A 60 -0.79 -7.27 6.02
CA ASP A 60 -1.98 -6.99 5.22
C ASP A 60 -1.53 -6.71 3.78
N LEU A 61 -2.17 -7.37 2.81
CA LEU A 61 -1.86 -7.26 1.37
C LEU A 61 -3.08 -6.72 0.62
N CYS A 62 -2.88 -5.71 -0.21
CA CYS A 62 -3.85 -5.26 -1.19
C CYS A 62 -3.30 -5.58 -2.59
N VAL A 63 -4.01 -6.40 -3.35
CA VAL A 63 -3.68 -6.68 -4.76
C VAL A 63 -4.36 -5.62 -5.63
N GLY A 64 -3.61 -5.00 -6.53
CA GLY A 64 -4.08 -3.84 -7.29
C GLY A 64 -3.91 -2.52 -6.52
N LYS A 65 -4.79 -1.56 -6.83
CA LYS A 65 -4.74 -0.20 -6.27
C LYS A 65 -5.50 -0.13 -4.95
N PRO A 66 -4.92 0.38 -3.86
CA PRO A 66 -5.63 0.49 -2.58
C PRO A 66 -6.80 1.48 -2.55
N SER A 67 -6.93 2.37 -3.53
CA SER A 67 -8.14 3.19 -3.69
C SER A 67 -9.32 2.44 -4.32
N GLU A 68 -9.08 1.26 -4.90
CA GLU A 68 -10.06 0.47 -5.66
C GLU A 68 -10.27 -0.93 -5.06
N ASN A 69 -9.36 -1.36 -4.19
CA ASN A 69 -9.32 -2.71 -3.63
C ASN A 69 -9.06 -2.64 -2.12
N GLU A 70 -9.35 -3.74 -1.43
CA GLU A 70 -9.19 -3.83 0.01
C GLU A 70 -7.87 -4.49 0.41
N PHE A 71 -7.42 -4.20 1.63
CA PHE A 71 -6.32 -4.91 2.27
C PHE A 71 -6.87 -6.16 2.95
N VAL A 72 -6.28 -7.32 2.65
CA VAL A 72 -6.61 -8.61 3.27
C VAL A 72 -5.46 -9.03 4.17
N SER A 73 -5.79 -9.44 5.39
CA SER A 73 -4.81 -9.98 6.33
C SER A 73 -4.30 -11.34 5.88
N ILE A 74 -2.99 -11.48 5.79
CA ILE A 74 -2.29 -12.71 5.46
C ILE A 74 -1.75 -13.29 6.76
N THR A 75 -2.36 -14.37 7.23
CA THR A 75 -1.81 -15.17 8.33
C THR A 75 -0.84 -16.19 7.77
N GLN A 76 0.35 -16.27 8.36
CA GLN A 76 1.29 -17.34 8.06
C GLN A 76 0.71 -18.64 8.65
N GLU A 77 -0.02 -19.43 7.85
CA GLU A 77 -0.22 -20.84 8.18
C GLU A 77 1.16 -21.51 8.09
N GLY A 78 1.76 -21.72 9.26
CA GLY A 78 3.10 -22.27 9.36
C GLY A 78 3.14 -23.67 8.77
N HIS A 79 3.93 -23.85 7.71
CA HIS A 79 4.82 -24.99 7.49
C HIS A 79 5.67 -24.70 6.24
N TYR A 80 6.77 -23.98 6.43
CA TYR A 80 7.94 -24.13 5.55
C TYR A 80 9.05 -24.80 6.36
N GLY A 81 8.85 -26.09 6.60
CA GLY A 81 9.97 -27.01 6.78
C GLY A 81 10.26 -27.60 5.41
N VAL A 82 11.31 -27.15 4.74
CA VAL A 82 12.07 -27.94 3.75
C VAL A 82 13.52 -27.42 3.72
N HIS A 83 14.39 -28.25 4.30
CA HIS A 83 15.87 -28.35 4.21
C HIS A 83 16.76 -27.22 4.72
#